data_AF-A0A2W5XHI7-F1
#
_entry.id   AF-A0A2W5XHI7-F1
#
_cell.length_a   1.000
_cell.length_b   1.000
_cell.length_c   1.000
_cell.angle_alpha   90.00
_cell.angle_beta   90.00
_cell.angle_gamma   90.00
#
_symmetry.space_group_name_H-M   'P 1'
#
loop_
_entity.id
_entity.type
_entity.pdbx_description
1 polymer ?
#
loop_
_entity_poly.entity_id
_entity_poly.type
_entity_poly.pdbx_seq_one_letter_code
_entity_poly.pdbx_strand_id
1 'polypeptide(L)'
;MQLCAWATSGKPIHTENEKRYVGWRVTYLLGSADTTHESDLDTSCAGEAQGPYRFARGKAYIQYIRQRHPRGTAQDYAFVRGVGHDNRQMFTSACGLAVTFERKRSSCLASGKI
;
A
#
# COMPACT_ATOMS: atom_id res chain seq x y z
N MET A 1 1.14 -24.40 -10.57
CA MET A 1 0.78 -23.81 -9.27
C MET A 1 1.88 -24.20 -8.28
N GLN A 2 2.99 -23.47 -8.28
CA GLN A 2 4.14 -23.77 -7.42
C GLN A 2 3.79 -23.26 -6.02
N LEU A 3 3.75 -24.15 -5.03
CA LEU A 3 3.68 -23.77 -3.62
C LEU A 3 4.93 -22.97 -3.26
N CYS A 4 4.77 -21.68 -2.93
CA CYS A 4 5.82 -20.88 -2.33
C CYS A 4 6.16 -21.49 -0.96
N ALA A 5 7.25 -22.23 -0.88
CA ALA A 5 7.81 -22.68 0.39
C ALA A 5 8.31 -21.46 1.17
N TRP A 6 7.89 -21.36 2.43
CA TRP A 6 8.19 -20.26 3.32
C TRP A 6 9.69 -20.20 3.61
N ALA A 7 10.31 -19.03 3.46
CA ALA A 7 11.66 -18.81 3.97
C ALA A 7 11.63 -18.86 5.50
N THR A 8 12.22 -19.90 6.07
CA THR A 8 12.36 -20.15 7.51
C THR A 8 13.45 -19.31 8.19
N SER A 9 14.00 -18.28 7.52
CA SER A 9 14.98 -17.38 8.13
C SER A 9 14.26 -16.33 8.99
N GLY A 10 13.76 -16.77 10.15
CA GLY A 10 13.10 -15.93 11.14
C GLY A 10 14.03 -14.87 11.72
N LYS A 11 14.11 -13.71 11.07
CA LYS A 11 14.55 -12.49 11.75
C LYS A 11 13.59 -12.21 12.91
N PRO A 12 14.08 -11.77 14.08
CA PRO A 12 13.20 -11.45 15.20
C PRO A 12 12.16 -10.42 14.76
N ILE A 13 10.89 -10.72 15.06
CA ILE A 13 9.80 -9.77 14.82
C ILE A 13 10.02 -8.61 15.78
N HIS A 14 10.40 -7.45 15.23
CA HIS A 14 10.57 -6.22 16.00
C HIS A 14 9.20 -5.60 16.30
N THR A 15 8.44 -6.24 17.20
CA THR A 15 7.08 -5.83 17.59
C THR A 15 7.01 -4.38 18.07
N GLU A 16 8.08 -3.87 18.67
CA GLU A 16 8.16 -2.46 19.09
C GLU A 16 8.24 -1.49 17.89
N ASN A 17 9.01 -1.82 16.87
CA ASN A 17 9.07 -1.02 15.64
C ASN A 17 7.71 -0.97 14.95
N GLU A 18 7.02 -2.10 14.91
CA GLU A 18 5.68 -2.20 14.34
C GLU A 18 4.67 -1.35 15.12
N LYS A 19 4.64 -1.46 16.45
CA LYS A 19 3.78 -0.61 17.31
C LYS A 19 4.02 0.87 17.06
N ARG A 20 5.29 1.28 16.94
CA ARG A 20 5.64 2.68 16.65
C ARG A 20 5.21 3.09 15.25
N TYR A 21 5.41 2.24 14.25
CA TYR A 21 5.05 2.49 12.86
C TYR A 21 3.56 2.69 12.65
N VAL A 22 2.71 1.86 13.28
CA VAL A 22 1.25 2.01 13.13
C VAL A 22 0.68 3.27 13.80
N GLY A 23 1.46 3.89 14.70
CA GLY A 23 1.18 5.21 15.25
C GLY A 23 1.57 6.38 14.34
N TRP A 24 2.27 6.13 13.22
CA TRP A 24 2.65 7.19 12.29
C TRP A 24 1.51 7.57 11.35
N ARG A 25 1.46 8.85 10.99
CA ARG A 25 0.52 9.37 9.98
C ARG A 25 1.05 9.08 8.59
N VAL A 26 0.75 7.89 8.10
CA VAL A 26 1.10 7.42 6.75
C VAL A 26 -0.16 7.37 5.90
N THR A 27 -0.08 7.80 4.64
CA THR A 27 -1.11 7.52 3.63
C THR A 27 -0.56 6.60 2.56
N TYR A 28 -1.17 5.43 2.39
CA TYR A 28 -0.91 4.55 1.25
C TYR A 28 -1.62 5.12 0.02
N LEU A 29 -0.86 5.80 -0.83
CA LEU A 29 -1.34 6.46 -2.05
C LEU A 29 -1.15 5.52 -3.25
N LEU A 30 -2.24 5.03 -3.84
CA LEU A 30 -2.18 4.02 -4.90
C LEU A 30 -2.83 4.52 -6.20
N GLY A 31 -2.16 4.32 -7.34
CA GLY A 31 -2.76 4.54 -8.66
C GLY A 31 -3.73 3.42 -9.01
N SER A 32 -4.97 3.74 -9.40
CA SER A 32 -6.00 2.72 -9.68
C SER A 32 -5.76 1.97 -11.01
N ALA A 33 -4.84 2.44 -11.85
CA ALA A 33 -4.46 1.81 -13.11
C ALA A 33 -3.06 1.18 -13.05
N ASP A 34 -2.43 1.09 -11.86
CA ASP A 34 -1.17 0.37 -11.65
C ASP A 34 -1.44 -1.14 -11.58
N THR A 35 -1.89 -1.68 -12.72
CA THR A 35 -2.44 -3.03 -12.89
C THR A 35 -1.70 -3.86 -13.94
N THR A 36 -0.50 -3.44 -14.32
CA THR A 36 0.33 -4.15 -15.31
C THR A 36 1.59 -4.71 -14.68
N HIS A 37 2.16 -5.71 -15.34
CA HIS A 37 3.45 -6.28 -14.95
C HIS A 37 4.56 -5.50 -15.65
N GLU A 38 5.29 -4.70 -14.88
CA GLU A 38 6.44 -3.92 -15.35
C GLU A 38 7.75 -4.59 -14.92
N SER A 39 8.86 -4.27 -15.59
CA SER A 39 10.16 -4.95 -15.37
C SER A 39 10.73 -4.79 -13.96
N ASP A 40 10.28 -3.78 -13.22
CA ASP A 40 10.68 -3.47 -11.85
C ASP A 40 9.70 -4.01 -10.79
N LEU A 41 8.66 -4.75 -11.20
CA LEU A 41 7.77 -5.43 -10.28
C LEU A 41 8.51 -6.61 -9.61
N ASP A 42 8.43 -6.70 -8.28
CA ASP A 42 9.00 -7.84 -7.56
C ASP A 42 8.26 -9.14 -7.93
N THR A 43 8.94 -10.01 -8.67
CA THR A 43 8.44 -11.33 -9.11
C THR A 43 8.96 -12.49 -8.26
N SER A 44 9.61 -12.19 -7.13
CA SER A 44 9.94 -13.21 -6.14
C SER A 44 8.67 -13.86 -5.58
N CYS A 45 8.79 -15.06 -5.01
CA CYS A 45 7.65 -15.72 -4.35
C CYS A 45 6.97 -14.81 -3.31
N ALA A 46 7.75 -14.00 -2.58
CA ALA A 46 7.21 -13.07 -1.59
C ALA A 46 6.43 -11.91 -2.22
N GLY A 47 6.86 -11.45 -3.40
CA GLY A 47 6.14 -10.45 -4.19
C GLY A 47 4.82 -11.01 -4.75
N GLU A 48 4.88 -12.18 -5.38
CA GLU A 48 3.71 -12.85 -5.97
C GLU A 48 2.66 -13.24 -4.93
N ALA A 49 3.09 -13.62 -3.72
CA ALA A 49 2.19 -13.90 -2.60
C ALA A 49 1.34 -12.69 -2.17
N GLN A 50 1.78 -11.46 -2.47
CA GLN A 50 1.03 -10.24 -2.16
C GLN A 50 0.01 -9.87 -3.25
N GLY A 51 0.10 -10.46 -4.44
CA GLY A 51 -0.82 -10.25 -5.55
C GLY A 51 -0.15 -9.92 -6.89
N PRO A 52 -0.93 -9.88 -7.98
CA PRO A 52 -0.41 -9.88 -9.35
C PRO A 52 0.18 -8.55 -9.84
N TYR A 53 -0.14 -7.42 -9.21
CA TYR A 53 0.32 -6.08 -9.60
C TYR A 53 0.22 -5.10 -8.42
N ARG A 54 0.86 -3.93 -8.52
CA ARG A 54 1.04 -3.01 -7.37
C ARG A 54 -0.28 -2.53 -6.76
N PHE A 55 -1.31 -2.25 -7.56
CA PHE A 55 -2.61 -1.87 -7.02
C PHE A 55 -3.28 -3.00 -6.21
N ALA A 56 -3.14 -4.27 -6.64
CA ALA A 56 -3.63 -5.42 -5.88
C ALA A 56 -2.83 -5.61 -4.58
N ARG A 57 -1.49 -5.53 -4.66
CA ARG A 57 -0.59 -5.65 -3.50
C ARG A 57 -0.86 -4.59 -2.45
N GLY A 58 -1.04 -3.33 -2.87
CA GLY A 58 -1.40 -2.24 -1.95
C GLY A 58 -2.74 -2.47 -1.24
N LYS A 59 -3.78 -2.93 -1.95
CA LYS A 59 -5.07 -3.30 -1.33
C LYS A 59 -4.93 -4.47 -0.35
N ALA A 60 -4.16 -5.50 -0.71
CA ALA A 60 -3.89 -6.64 0.14
C ALA A 60 -3.16 -6.21 1.43
N TYR A 61 -2.17 -5.31 1.31
CA TYR A 61 -1.46 -4.76 2.46
C TYR A 61 -2.37 -3.93 3.39
N ILE A 62 -3.23 -3.08 2.82
CA ILE A 62 -4.23 -2.31 3.59
C ILE A 62 -5.15 -3.26 4.38
N GLN A 63 -5.61 -4.35 3.76
CA GLN A 63 -6.42 -5.35 4.45
C GLN A 63 -5.62 -6.07 5.56
N TYR A 64 -4.39 -6.46 5.26
CA TYR A 64 -3.50 -7.13 6.20
C TYR A 64 -3.28 -6.29 7.47
N ILE A 65 -2.90 -5.02 7.31
CA ILE A 65 -2.57 -4.17 8.45
C ILE A 65 -3.82 -3.84 9.29
N ARG A 66 -5.00 -3.68 8.66
CA ARG A 66 -6.28 -3.54 9.37
C ARG A 66 -6.60 -4.77 10.22
N GLN A 67 -6.43 -5.97 9.65
CA GLN A 67 -6.67 -7.22 10.39
C GLN A 67 -5.68 -7.41 11.53
N ARG A 68 -4.41 -7.02 11.32
CA ARG A 68 -3.34 -7.11 12.30
C ARG A 68 -3.48 -6.11 13.46
N HIS A 69 -4.10 -4.96 13.19
CA HIS A 69 -4.33 -3.90 14.19
C HIS A 69 -5.83 -3.61 14.32
N PRO A 70 -6.62 -4.52 14.94
CA PRO A 70 -8.08 -4.37 15.02
C PRO A 70 -8.53 -3.18 15.89
N ARG A 71 -7.63 -2.61 16.71
CA ARG A 71 -7.87 -1.37 17.46
C ARG A 71 -7.64 -0.11 16.61
N GLY A 72 -7.30 -0.26 15.33
CA GLY A 72 -7.04 0.81 14.38
C GLY A 72 -5.58 1.24 14.33
N THR A 73 -5.28 2.06 13.33
CA THR A 73 -3.96 2.69 13.10
C THR A 73 -4.10 4.21 12.97
N ALA A 74 -3.00 4.94 13.02
CA ALA A 74 -2.98 6.36 12.65
C ALA A 74 -2.94 6.57 11.12
N GLN A 75 -3.00 5.49 10.35
CA GLN A 75 -2.72 5.46 8.91
C GLN A 75 -4.01 5.53 8.10
N ASP A 76 -3.84 5.87 6.83
CA ASP A 76 -4.89 6.14 5.88
C ASP A 76 -4.57 5.49 4.53
N TYR A 77 -5.58 5.28 3.70
CA TYR A 77 -5.39 4.97 2.28
C TYR A 77 -6.08 6.01 1.40
N ALA A 78 -5.56 6.17 0.18
CA ALA A 78 -6.12 7.02 -0.86
C ALA A 78 -5.77 6.47 -2.25
N PHE A 79 -6.76 6.41 -3.15
CA PHE A 79 -6.57 5.93 -4.52
C PHE A 79 -6.66 7.08 -5.51
N VAL A 80 -5.67 7.18 -6.40
CA VAL A 80 -5.62 8.15 -7.49
C VAL A 80 -6.30 7.53 -8.72
N ARG A 81 -7.33 8.20 -9.24
CA ARG A 81 -8.11 7.69 -10.39
C ARG A 81 -7.25 7.64 -11.65
N GLY A 82 -7.22 6.50 -12.32
CA GLY A 82 -6.71 6.33 -13.68
C GLY A 82 -5.18 6.42 -13.82
N VAL A 83 -4.43 6.53 -12.73
CA VAL A 83 -2.96 6.64 -12.77
C VAL A 83 -2.32 5.27 -12.57
N GLY A 84 -1.32 4.96 -13.40
CA GLY A 84 -0.48 3.76 -13.32
C GLY A 84 0.79 3.98 -12.51
N HIS A 85 1.90 3.34 -12.90
CA HIS A 85 3.20 3.52 -12.26
C HIS A 85 3.93 4.80 -12.71
N ASP A 86 3.28 5.96 -12.53
CA ASP A 86 3.78 7.27 -12.97
C ASP A 86 3.89 8.24 -11.79
N ASN A 87 5.12 8.54 -11.37
CA ASN A 87 5.39 9.40 -10.22
C ASN A 87 4.83 10.82 -10.41
N ARG A 88 4.96 11.40 -11.60
CA ARG A 88 4.52 12.76 -11.90
C ARG A 88 3.00 12.81 -11.77
N GLN A 89 2.29 11.95 -12.47
CA GLN A 89 0.83 11.90 -12.42
C GLN A 89 0.31 11.62 -11.00
N MET A 90 0.98 10.75 -10.24
CA MET A 90 0.61 10.49 -8.85
C MET A 90 0.68 11.76 -7.99
N PHE A 91 1.83 12.43 -7.96
CA PHE A 91 2.07 13.59 -7.07
C PHE A 91 1.49 14.91 -7.58
N THR A 92 1.22 15.04 -8.88
CA THR A 92 0.55 16.23 -9.44
C THR A 92 -0.96 16.06 -9.62
N SER A 93 -1.52 14.89 -9.33
CA SER A 93 -2.97 14.71 -9.32
C SER A 93 -3.65 15.52 -8.21
N ALA A 94 -4.93 15.86 -8.38
CA ALA A 94 -5.71 16.52 -7.35
C ALA A 94 -5.75 15.72 -6.03
N CYS A 95 -5.80 14.38 -6.11
CA CYS A 95 -5.71 13.51 -4.94
C CYS A 95 -4.31 13.55 -4.29
N GLY A 96 -3.25 13.43 -5.08
CA GLY A 96 -1.86 13.47 -4.60
C GLY A 96 -1.53 14.77 -3.88
N LEU A 97 -1.82 15.91 -4.51
CA LEU A 97 -1.62 17.23 -3.90
C LEU A 97 -2.41 17.40 -2.60
N ALA A 98 -3.68 16.98 -2.59
CA ALA A 98 -4.53 17.07 -1.40
C ALA A 98 -4.00 16.20 -0.24
N VAL A 99 -3.52 14.99 -0.53
CA VAL A 99 -2.95 14.09 0.49
C VAL A 99 -1.63 14.65 1.03
N THR A 100 -0.75 15.11 0.14
CA THR A 100 0.61 15.56 0.49
C THR A 100 0.61 16.89 1.25
N PHE A 101 -0.14 17.90 0.76
CA PHE A 101 -0.04 19.27 1.28
C PHE A 101 -1.21 19.67 2.15
N GLU A 102 -2.42 19.19 1.86
CA GLU A 102 -3.61 19.60 2.59
C GLU A 102 -4.06 18.59 3.65
N ARG A 103 -3.49 17.38 3.63
CA ARG A 103 -3.94 16.21 4.41
C ARG A 103 -5.44 15.92 4.21
N LYS A 104 -5.96 16.22 3.01
CA LYS A 104 -7.33 15.96 2.57
C LYS A 104 -7.37 14.83 1.55
N ARG A 105 -8.51 14.17 1.43
CA ARG A 105 -8.71 13.00 0.54
C ARG A 105 -10.01 13.06 -0.27
N SER A 106 -10.71 14.19 -0.23
CA SER A 106 -11.97 14.41 -0.96
C SER A 106 -11.81 14.32 -2.48
N SER A 107 -10.60 14.59 -3.00
CA SER A 107 -10.29 14.54 -4.43
C SER A 107 -9.87 13.14 -4.91
N CYS A 108 -9.87 12.15 -4.04
CA CYS A 108 -9.41 10.79 -4.35
C CYS A 108 -10.56 9.91 -4.85
N LEU A 109 -10.23 8.90 -5.67
CA LEU A 109 -11.19 7.93 -6.18
C LEU A 109 -11.88 7.18 -5.03
N ALA A 110 -11.09 6.75 -4.06
CA ALA A 110 -11.53 6.14 -2.82
C ALA A 110 -10.49 6.47 -1.76
N SER A 111 -10.92 6.58 -0.50
CA SER A 111 -10.02 6.81 0.62
C SER A 111 -10.67 6.40 1.93
N GLY A 112 -9.87 6.20 2.97
CA GLY A 112 -10.40 5.86 4.29
C GLY A 112 -9.33 5.64 5.35
N LYS A 113 -9.80 5.43 6.58
CA LYS A 113 -8.96 4.99 7.69
C LYS A 113 -8.63 3.51 7.55
N ILE A 114 -7.44 3.14 8.02
CA ILE A 114 -6.99 1.75 8.09
C ILE A 114 -7.35 1.15 9.43
#